data_AF-A0A430RAM6-F1
#
_entry.id   AF-A0A430RAM6-F1
#
_cell.length_a   1.000
_cell.length_b   1.000
_cell.length_c   1.000
_cell.angle_alpha   90.00
_cell.angle_beta   90.00
_cell.angle_gamma   90.00
#
_symmetry.space_group_name_H-M   'P 1'
#
loop_
_entity.id
_entity.type
_entity.pdbx_description
1 polymer ?
#
loop_
_entity_poly.entity_id
_entity_poly.type
_entity_poly.pdbx_seq_one_letter_code
_entity_poly.pdbx_strand_id
1 'polypeptide(L)' 'MNGPHIRLKLRSVLDREGVSAYALAQVLAGKVGRNTVYGLARGEKKRPDLEALAWVIWGLRKLTGKPYGVQDLLEYEEE' A
#
# COMPACT_ATOMS: atom_id res chain seq x y z
N MET A 1 -16.10 22.24 -2.70
CA MET A 1 -14.91 22.44 -1.84
C MET A 1 -14.26 21.09 -1.74
N ASN A 2 -13.10 20.93 -2.38
CA ASN A 2 -12.25 19.82 -2.00
C ASN A 2 -11.78 20.13 -0.57
N GLY A 3 -11.79 19.11 0.28
CA GLY A 3 -11.37 19.22 1.67
C GLY A 3 -10.10 18.41 1.88
N PRO A 4 -9.49 18.45 3.07
CA PRO A 4 -8.33 17.64 3.36
C PRO A 4 -8.64 16.16 3.14
N HIS A 5 -7.79 15.46 2.41
CA HIS A 5 -7.93 14.03 2.19
C HIS A 5 -6.58 13.30 2.17
N ILE A 6 -6.65 11.99 2.43
CA ILE A 6 -5.49 11.11 2.39
C ILE A 6 -5.62 10.17 1.20
N ARG A 7 -4.63 10.17 0.33
CA ARG A 7 -4.54 9.28 -0.84
C ARG A 7 -3.57 8.13 -0.59
N LEU A 8 -3.93 6.94 -1.09
CA LEU A 8 -3.04 5.79 -1.16
C LEU A 8 -2.11 5.89 -2.37
N LYS A 9 -0.81 5.66 -2.17
CA LYS A 9 0.21 5.66 -3.24
C LYS A 9 0.92 4.31 -3.41
N LEU A 10 0.31 3.21 -2.97
CA LEU A 10 0.92 1.87 -3.07
C LEU A 10 1.29 1.49 -4.51
N ARG A 11 0.49 1.86 -5.53
CA ARG A 11 0.87 1.65 -6.94
C ARG A 11 2.23 2.28 -7.26
N SER A 12 2.37 3.56 -6.96
CA SER A 12 3.59 4.32 -7.27
C SER A 12 4.82 3.75 -6.55
N VAL A 13 4.65 3.26 -5.32
CA VAL A 13 5.72 2.55 -4.60
C VAL A 13 6.09 1.25 -5.31
N LEU A 14 5.12 0.42 -5.65
CA LEU A 14 5.33 -0.86 -6.34
C LEU A 14 6.05 -0.66 -7.68
N ASP A 15 5.60 0.30 -8.48
CA ASP A 15 6.18 0.60 -9.80
C ASP A 15 7.64 1.08 -9.67
N ARG A 16 7.92 1.98 -8.70
CA ARG A 16 9.29 2.49 -8.45
C ARG A 16 10.27 1.38 -8.06
N GLU A 17 9.79 0.36 -7.35
CA GLU A 17 10.61 -0.76 -6.88
C GLU A 17 10.66 -1.94 -7.86
N GLY A 18 9.92 -1.87 -8.97
CA GLY A 18 9.79 -3.00 -9.90
C GLY A 18 9.08 -4.21 -9.29
N VAL A 19 8.26 -4.00 -8.25
CA VAL A 19 7.54 -5.07 -7.54
C VAL A 19 6.10 -5.15 -8.05
N SER A 20 5.66 -6.33 -8.47
CA SER A 20 4.26 -6.52 -8.85
C SER A 20 3.34 -6.59 -7.62
N ALA A 21 2.11 -6.10 -7.75
CA ALA A 21 1.07 -6.28 -6.71
C ALA A 21 0.80 -7.77 -6.43
N TYR A 22 1.01 -8.64 -7.41
CA TYR A 22 0.96 -10.08 -7.23
C TYR A 22 2.07 -10.60 -6.30
N ALA A 23 3.33 -10.18 -6.51
CA ALA A 23 4.45 -10.57 -5.65
C ALA A 23 4.21 -10.13 -4.19
N LEU A 24 3.71 -8.90 -3.99
CA LEU A 24 3.29 -8.43 -2.67
C LEU A 24 2.18 -9.32 -2.09
N ALA A 25 1.16 -9.64 -2.88
CA ALA A 25 0.05 -10.48 -2.41
C ALA A 25 0.48 -11.92 -2.05
N GLN A 26 1.50 -12.47 -2.72
CA GLN A 26 2.09 -13.76 -2.37
C GLN A 26 2.81 -13.69 -1.01
N VAL A 27 3.60 -12.65 -0.77
CA VAL A 27 4.30 -12.45 0.50
C VAL A 27 3.33 -12.26 1.67
N LEU A 28 2.14 -11.70 1.40
CA LEU A 28 1.10 -11.45 2.41
C LEU A 28 0.04 -12.55 2.51
N ALA A 29 0.23 -13.69 1.85
CA ALA A 29 -0.72 -14.79 1.90
C ALA A 29 -0.98 -15.24 3.35
N GLY A 30 -2.26 -15.38 3.72
CA GLY A 30 -2.68 -15.70 5.09
C GLY A 30 -2.62 -14.54 6.08
N LYS A 31 -2.16 -13.35 5.66
CA LYS A 31 -2.14 -12.12 6.47
C LYS A 31 -3.09 -11.06 5.92
N VAL A 32 -3.06 -10.85 4.61
CA VAL A 32 -3.91 -9.89 3.90
C VAL A 32 -4.53 -10.57 2.69
N GLY A 33 -5.85 -10.46 2.54
CA GLY A 33 -6.55 -11.02 1.38
C GLY A 33 -6.07 -10.39 0.07
N ARG A 34 -5.94 -11.21 -0.99
CA ARG A 34 -5.48 -10.74 -2.32
C ARG A 34 -6.26 -9.52 -2.82
N ASN A 35 -7.60 -9.54 -2.71
CA ASN A 35 -8.46 -8.44 -3.13
C ASN A 35 -8.17 -7.14 -2.35
N THR A 36 -7.76 -7.25 -1.08
CA THR A 36 -7.33 -6.09 -0.29
C THR A 36 -6.03 -5.54 -0.85
N VAL A 37 -5.03 -6.38 -1.12
CA VAL A 37 -3.75 -5.93 -1.72
C VAL A 37 -3.98 -5.24 -3.06
N TYR A 38 -4.79 -5.84 -3.95
CA TYR A 38 -5.11 -5.24 -5.24
C TYR A 38 -5.93 -3.95 -5.11
N GLY A 39 -6.88 -3.89 -4.19
CA GLY A 39 -7.67 -2.68 -3.92
C GLY A 39 -6.81 -1.54 -3.37
N LEU A 40 -5.84 -1.85 -2.51
CA LEU A 40 -4.85 -0.88 -2.01
C LEU A 40 -3.94 -0.40 -3.15
N ALA A 41 -3.44 -1.32 -3.98
CA ALA A 41 -2.60 -0.97 -5.11
C ALA A 41 -3.35 -0.08 -6.11
N ARG A 42 -4.64 -0.34 -6.37
CA ARG A 42 -5.45 0.49 -7.27
C ARG A 42 -5.92 1.82 -6.66
N GLY A 43 -5.70 2.06 -5.37
CA GLY A 43 -6.20 3.26 -4.68
C GLY A 43 -7.73 3.28 -4.50
N GLU A 44 -8.41 2.15 -4.71
CA GLU A 44 -9.88 2.04 -4.62
C GLU A 44 -10.40 2.03 -3.17
N LYS A 45 -9.51 1.76 -2.21
CA LYS A 45 -9.85 1.68 -0.79
C LYS A 45 -9.90 3.07 -0.17
N LYS A 46 -11.11 3.62 -0.02
CA LYS A 46 -11.34 4.89 0.71
C LYS A 46 -11.02 4.84 2.21
N ARG A 47 -11.10 3.65 2.81
CA ARG A 47 -10.82 3.39 4.23
C ARG A 47 -9.93 2.15 4.34
N PRO A 48 -8.62 2.27 4.10
CA PRO A 48 -7.70 1.17 4.32
C PRO A 48 -7.63 0.85 5.81
N ASP A 49 -7.66 -0.44 6.13
CA ASP A 49 -7.46 -0.92 7.50
C ASP A 49 -5.98 -0.77 7.91
N LEU A 50 -5.74 -0.37 9.16
CA LEU A 50 -4.38 -0.08 9.66
C LEU A 50 -3.53 -1.35 9.76
N GLU A 51 -4.12 -2.49 10.11
CA GLU A 51 -3.40 -3.77 10.16
C GLU A 51 -2.98 -4.18 8.75
N ALA A 52 -3.87 -4.02 7.75
CA ALA A 52 -3.51 -4.26 6.36
C ALA A 52 -2.36 -3.37 5.89
N LEU A 53 -2.33 -2.09 6.27
CA LEU A 53 -1.21 -1.18 5.95
C LEU A 53 0.09 -1.61 6.63
N ALA A 54 0.04 -2.06 7.89
CA ALA A 54 1.20 -2.57 8.61
C ALA A 54 1.79 -3.81 7.91
N TRP A 55 0.95 -4.75 7.49
CA TRP A 55 1.37 -5.91 6.72
C TRP A 55 1.96 -5.53 5.37
N VAL A 56 1.38 -4.56 4.65
CA VAL A 56 1.93 -4.05 3.39
C VAL A 56 3.33 -3.45 3.60
N ILE A 57 3.53 -2.64 4.64
CA ILE A 57 4.86 -2.09 4.98
C ILE A 57 5.85 -3.22 5.24
N TRP A 58 5.46 -4.22 6.03
CA TRP A 58 6.30 -5.39 6.29
C TRP A 58 6.64 -6.15 5.00
N GLY A 59 5.67 -6.37 4.12
CA GLY A 59 5.86 -7.06 2.84
C GLY A 59 6.79 -6.30 1.89
N LEU A 60 6.65 -4.97 1.80
CA LEU A 60 7.54 -4.13 1.02
C LEU A 60 8.98 -4.18 1.55
N ARG A 61 9.16 -4.10 2.88
CA ARG A 61 10.49 -4.26 3.51
C ARG A 61 11.11 -5.62 3.19
N LYS A 62 10.32 -6.70 3.20
CA LYS A 62 10.78 -8.05 2.84
C LYS A 62 11.18 -8.18 1.38
N LEU A 63 10.43 -7.58 0.46
CA LEU A 63 10.68 -7.71 -0.99
C LEU A 63 11.83 -6.84 -1.49
N THR A 64 12.06 -5.70 -0.85
CA THR A 64 12.99 -4.67 -1.36
C THR A 64 14.25 -4.53 -0.49
N GLY A 65 14.22 -4.99 0.76
CA GLY A 65 15.26 -4.70 1.75
C GLY A 65 15.29 -3.24 2.24
N LYS A 66 14.35 -2.39 1.81
CA LYS A 66 14.34 -0.94 2.12
C LYS A 66 13.43 -0.60 3.31
N PRO A 67 13.74 0.45 4.08
CA PRO A 67 12.94 0.84 5.25
C PRO A 67 11.70 1.65 4.84
N TYR A 68 10.54 1.00 4.70
CA TYR A 68 9.25 1.69 4.48
C TYR A 68 8.53 2.06 5.77
N GLY A 69 7.82 3.17 5.78
CA GLY A 69 6.91 3.63 6.83
C GLY A 69 5.50 3.96 6.30
N VAL A 70 4.65 4.49 7.18
CA VAL A 70 3.26 4.85 6.85
C VAL A 70 3.19 5.95 5.80
N GLN A 71 4.07 6.95 5.91
CA GLN A 71 4.17 8.08 4.97
C GLN A 71 4.62 7.68 3.56
N ASP A 72 5.16 6.47 3.39
CA ASP A 72 5.47 5.94 2.05
C ASP A 72 4.24 5.37 1.36
N LEU A 73 3.18 5.05 2.09
CA LEU A 73 1.93 4.52 1.55
C LEU A 73 0.82 5.55 1.43
N LEU A 74 0.90 6.62 2.21
CA LEU A 74 -0.13 7.64 2.31
C LEU A 74 0.42 9.02 1.91
N GLU A 75 -0.45 9.87 1.39
CA GLU A 75 -0.16 11.24 1.01
C GLU A 75 -1.31 12.13 1.44
N TYR A 76 -0.99 13.28 2.04
CA TYR A 76 -1.96 14.31 2.39
C TYR A 76 -2.13 15.27 1.20
N GLU A 77 -3.37 15.54 0.85
CA GLU A 77 -3.75 16.45 -0.23
C GLU A 77 -4.84 17.41 0.26
N GLU A 78 -4.68 18.68 -0.07
CA GLU A 78 -5.60 19.78 0.25
C GLU A 78 -5.72 20.66 -1.00
N GLU A 79 -6.92 20.73 -1.58
CA GLU A 79 -7.27 21.58 -2.74
C GLU A 79 -8.42 22.53 -2.39
#